data_AF-A0A660Z8E5-F1
#
_entry.id   AF-A0A660Z8E5-F1
#
_cell.length_a   1.000
_cell.length_b   1.000
_cell.length_c   1.000
_cell.angle_alpha   90.00
_cell.angle_beta   90.00
_cell.angle_gamma   90.00
#
_symmetry.space_group_name_H-M   'P 1'
#
loop_
_entity.id
_entity.type
_entity.pdbx_description
1 polymer ?
#
loop_
_entity_poly.entity_id
_entity_poly.type
_entity_poly.pdbx_seq_one_letter_code
_entity_poly.pdbx_strand_id
1 'polypeptide(L)'
;KDLKPIDSNNDLKYVLDAISLTKKELNGRVPLIGFSGAPWTLLTYMVEGEGSKSFSCVKKLIYNNPELAHKILGKLTDAVADYLSAQLEAGADAVQIFDTWAGMLSPRDYLVFALQYVSQLIAKIKRGNQPVIYFPKGVHYRMRTTADCGADVIGVDWTIDMAKARDKIGDKVAIQGNLDPTVLYAEPNFIKREAKKVLDSFGKGSGHIFNLGHGILPDVNPENVKVLVDYIKKGSEKYHQ
;
A
#
# COMPACT_ATOMS: atom_id res chain seq x y z
N LYS A 1 -19.02 -21.92 -10.23
CA LYS A 1 -17.87 -22.82 -9.95
C LYS A 1 -17.16 -22.28 -8.72
N ASP A 2 -16.87 -23.10 -7.71
CA ASP A 2 -16.09 -22.64 -6.56
C ASP A 2 -14.64 -22.32 -6.99
N LEU A 3 -14.10 -21.20 -6.50
CA LEU A 3 -12.69 -20.86 -6.64
C LEU A 3 -11.84 -21.89 -5.88
N LYS A 4 -10.81 -22.41 -6.55
CA LYS A 4 -9.82 -23.30 -5.96
C LYS A 4 -9.02 -22.54 -4.89
N PRO A 5 -8.74 -23.15 -3.73
CA PRO A 5 -7.72 -22.63 -2.82
C PRO A 5 -6.37 -22.52 -3.54
N ILE A 6 -5.56 -21.53 -3.14
CA ILE A 6 -4.19 -21.33 -3.62
C ILE A 6 -3.26 -21.77 -2.49
N ASP A 7 -2.25 -22.57 -2.81
CA ASP A 7 -1.13 -22.88 -1.92
C ASP A 7 0.08 -22.04 -2.34
N SER A 8 0.44 -21.04 -1.54
CA SER A 8 1.52 -20.11 -1.91
C SER A 8 2.87 -20.79 -2.08
N ASN A 9 3.14 -21.87 -1.34
CA ASN A 9 4.42 -22.59 -1.40
C ASN A 9 4.56 -23.45 -2.67
N ASN A 10 3.43 -23.79 -3.31
CA ASN A 10 3.41 -24.61 -4.52
C ASN A 10 3.04 -23.79 -5.75
N ASP A 11 1.86 -23.17 -5.74
CA ASP A 11 1.28 -22.47 -6.91
C ASP A 11 2.01 -21.15 -7.21
N LEU A 12 2.60 -20.53 -6.19
CA LEU A 12 3.28 -19.22 -6.28
C LEU A 12 4.77 -19.30 -5.90
N LYS A 13 5.35 -20.51 -5.89
CA LYS A 13 6.74 -20.76 -5.49
C LYS A 13 7.75 -19.86 -6.21
N TYR A 14 7.51 -19.57 -7.49
CA TYR A 14 8.38 -18.71 -8.30
C TYR A 14 8.55 -17.30 -7.69
N VAL A 15 7.55 -16.77 -6.98
CA VAL A 15 7.68 -15.49 -6.26
C VAL A 15 8.56 -15.66 -5.03
N LEU A 16 8.37 -16.73 -4.27
CA LEU A 16 9.14 -17.01 -3.05
C LEU A 16 10.62 -17.23 -3.37
N ASP A 17 10.91 -17.91 -4.48
CA ASP A 17 12.27 -18.08 -5.00
C ASP A 17 12.89 -16.74 -5.41
N ALA A 18 12.11 -15.85 -6.05
CA ALA A 18 12.56 -14.51 -6.42
C ALA A 18 12.87 -13.65 -5.18
N ILE A 19 12.05 -13.73 -4.13
CA ILE A 19 12.30 -13.04 -2.85
C ILE A 19 13.58 -13.55 -2.20
N SER A 20 13.72 -14.88 -2.10
CA SER A 20 14.90 -15.52 -1.50
C SER A 20 16.19 -15.11 -2.23
N LEU A 21 16.17 -15.14 -3.57
CA LEU A 21 17.29 -14.71 -4.40
C LEU A 21 17.57 -13.21 -4.21
N THR A 22 16.54 -12.36 -4.27
CA THR A 22 16.70 -10.91 -4.10
C THR A 22 17.28 -10.58 -2.73
N LYS A 23 16.80 -11.21 -1.67
CA LYS A 23 17.29 -11.02 -0.30
C LYS A 23 18.77 -11.38 -0.18
N LYS A 24 19.19 -12.48 -0.82
CA LYS A 24 20.59 -12.90 -0.90
C LYS A 24 21.45 -11.86 -1.63
N GLU A 25 21.03 -11.42 -2.82
CA GLU A 25 21.76 -10.44 -3.64
C GLU A 25 21.81 -9.04 -3.01
N LEU A 26 20.80 -8.67 -2.22
CA LEU A 26 20.83 -7.44 -1.43
C LEU A 26 21.92 -7.49 -0.35
N ASN A 27 22.29 -8.66 0.14
CA ASN A 27 23.36 -8.88 1.12
C ASN A 27 23.29 -7.89 2.30
N GLY A 28 22.10 -7.69 2.86
CA GLY A 28 21.86 -6.79 4.01
C GLY A 28 21.95 -5.29 3.72
N ARG A 29 22.14 -4.87 2.46
CA ARG A 29 22.31 -3.45 2.08
C ARG A 29 21.09 -2.59 2.38
N VAL A 30 19.89 -3.12 2.14
CA VAL A 30 18.59 -2.47 2.43
C VAL A 30 17.54 -3.53 2.76
N PRO A 31 16.47 -3.19 3.49
CA PRO A 31 15.32 -4.07 3.66
C PRO A 31 14.62 -4.39 2.34
N LEU A 32 14.06 -5.59 2.24
CA LEU A 32 13.23 -6.05 1.12
C LEU A 32 11.75 -6.02 1.52
N ILE A 33 10.92 -5.38 0.70
CA ILE A 33 9.47 -5.29 0.91
C ILE A 33 8.77 -6.29 -0.02
N GLY A 34 8.07 -7.26 0.58
CA GLY A 34 7.10 -8.11 -0.13
C GLY A 34 5.77 -7.38 -0.33
N PHE A 35 4.90 -7.84 -1.22
CA PHE A 35 3.62 -7.18 -1.42
C PHE A 35 2.51 -8.06 -2.01
N SER A 36 1.28 -7.57 -1.88
CA SER A 36 0.10 -8.09 -2.57
C SER A 36 -0.95 -7.00 -2.78
N GLY A 37 -1.91 -7.27 -3.65
CA GLY A 37 -3.15 -6.50 -3.74
C GLY A 37 -4.09 -6.83 -2.57
N ALA A 38 -4.87 -5.83 -2.12
CA ALA A 38 -5.90 -6.02 -1.12
C ALA A 38 -7.09 -6.85 -1.68
N PRO A 39 -7.86 -7.55 -0.82
CA PRO A 39 -9.00 -8.36 -1.24
C PRO A 39 -10.00 -7.61 -2.12
N TRP A 40 -10.34 -6.36 -1.77
CA TRP A 40 -11.23 -5.52 -2.58
C TRP A 40 -10.66 -5.28 -3.99
N THR A 41 -9.42 -4.79 -4.06
CA THR A 41 -8.74 -4.53 -5.33
C THR A 41 -8.60 -5.79 -6.20
N LEU A 42 -8.33 -6.95 -5.61
CA LEU A 42 -8.30 -8.21 -6.36
C LEU A 42 -9.69 -8.62 -6.86
N LEU A 43 -10.73 -8.48 -6.03
CA LEU A 43 -12.11 -8.73 -6.44
C LEU A 43 -12.49 -7.86 -7.65
N THR A 44 -12.10 -6.58 -7.67
CA THR A 44 -12.44 -5.71 -8.80
C THR A 44 -11.85 -6.26 -10.10
N TYR A 45 -10.59 -6.68 -10.12
CA TYR A 45 -9.99 -7.28 -11.32
C TYR A 45 -10.66 -8.61 -11.70
N MET A 46 -10.99 -9.46 -10.74
CA MET A 46 -11.65 -10.74 -11.02
C MET A 46 -13.05 -10.59 -11.62
N VAL A 47 -13.78 -9.54 -11.24
CA VAL A 47 -15.16 -9.29 -11.69
C VAL A 47 -15.20 -8.46 -12.97
N GLU A 48 -14.34 -7.44 -13.07
CA GLU A 48 -14.25 -6.59 -14.27
C GLU A 48 -13.50 -7.30 -15.41
N GLY A 49 -12.63 -8.26 -15.10
CA GLY A 49 -11.78 -8.99 -16.06
C GLY A 49 -10.49 -8.26 -16.43
N GLU A 50 -10.43 -6.95 -16.21
CA GLU A 50 -9.30 -6.07 -16.48
C GLU A 50 -9.39 -4.80 -15.62
N GLY A 51 -8.57 -3.78 -15.92
CA GLY A 51 -8.72 -2.46 -15.32
C GLY A 51 -10.01 -1.77 -15.79
N SER A 52 -10.73 -1.12 -14.86
CA SER A 52 -12.01 -0.47 -15.15
C SER A 52 -11.96 1.02 -14.80
N LYS A 53 -12.71 1.85 -15.53
CA LYS A 53 -12.88 3.28 -15.22
C LYS A 53 -14.10 3.54 -14.34
N SER A 54 -15.16 2.74 -14.50
CA SER A 54 -16.44 2.90 -13.80
C SER A 54 -16.60 1.95 -12.62
N PHE A 55 -15.93 0.79 -12.65
CA PHE A 55 -16.11 -0.30 -11.69
C PHE A 55 -17.58 -0.74 -11.56
N SER A 56 -18.35 -0.60 -12.65
CA SER A 56 -19.79 -0.82 -12.64
C SER A 56 -20.16 -2.29 -12.42
N CYS A 57 -19.35 -3.24 -12.87
CA CYS A 57 -19.64 -4.66 -12.75
C CYS A 57 -19.45 -5.13 -11.30
N VAL A 58 -18.33 -4.77 -10.67
CA VAL A 58 -18.09 -5.09 -9.26
C VAL A 58 -19.06 -4.35 -8.33
N LYS A 59 -19.43 -3.10 -8.66
CA LYS A 59 -20.49 -2.39 -7.93
C LYS A 59 -21.86 -3.06 -8.06
N LYS A 60 -22.21 -3.50 -9.27
CA LYS A 60 -23.44 -4.29 -9.49
C LYS A 60 -23.42 -5.57 -8.66
N LEU A 61 -22.27 -6.24 -8.53
CA LEU A 61 -22.13 -7.42 -7.68
C LEU A 61 -22.39 -7.10 -6.21
N ILE A 62 -21.71 -6.12 -5.61
CA ILE A 62 -21.87 -5.84 -4.17
C ILE A 62 -23.26 -5.31 -3.82
N TYR A 63 -23.98 -4.68 -4.75
CA TYR A 63 -25.33 -4.18 -4.50
C TYR A 63 -26.42 -5.24 -4.71
N ASN A 64 -26.27 -6.13 -5.69
CA ASN A 64 -27.32 -7.09 -6.04
C ASN A 64 -27.04 -8.51 -5.51
N ASN A 65 -25.80 -8.83 -5.17
CA ASN A 65 -25.41 -10.12 -4.59
C ASN A 65 -24.24 -9.96 -3.60
N PRO A 66 -24.47 -9.25 -2.48
CA PRO A 66 -23.45 -8.99 -1.47
C PRO A 66 -22.92 -10.27 -0.81
N GLU A 67 -23.74 -11.30 -0.65
CA GLU A 67 -23.32 -12.59 -0.07
C GLU A 67 -22.23 -13.26 -0.92
N LEU A 68 -22.39 -13.25 -2.24
CA LEU A 68 -21.37 -13.76 -3.15
C LEU A 68 -20.09 -12.92 -3.07
N ALA A 69 -20.21 -11.59 -3.03
CA ALA A 69 -19.05 -10.71 -2.86
C ALA A 69 -18.31 -11.03 -1.56
N HIS A 70 -19.01 -11.16 -0.44
CA HIS A 70 -18.43 -11.50 0.86
C HIS A 70 -17.75 -12.87 0.86
N LYS A 71 -18.34 -13.87 0.20
CA LYS A 71 -17.72 -15.20 0.04
C LYS A 71 -16.40 -15.13 -0.72
N ILE A 72 -16.33 -14.34 -1.80
CA ILE A 72 -15.10 -14.18 -2.59
C ILE A 72 -14.05 -13.39 -1.81
N LEU A 73 -14.44 -12.29 -1.17
CA LEU A 73 -13.55 -11.47 -0.35
C LEU A 73 -12.94 -12.25 0.81
N GLY A 74 -13.71 -13.13 1.46
CA GLY A 74 -13.21 -14.05 2.48
C GLY A 74 -12.12 -14.97 1.93
N LYS A 75 -12.35 -15.61 0.78
CA LYS A 75 -11.35 -16.46 0.13
C LYS A 75 -10.08 -15.69 -0.27
N LEU A 76 -10.23 -14.48 -0.80
CA LEU A 76 -9.09 -13.61 -1.13
C LEU A 76 -8.32 -13.18 0.11
N THR A 77 -9.02 -12.91 1.21
CA THR A 77 -8.42 -12.57 2.51
C THR A 77 -7.51 -13.70 2.99
N ASP A 78 -8.01 -14.94 2.95
CA ASP A 78 -7.22 -16.11 3.37
C ASP A 78 -6.01 -16.34 2.45
N ALA A 79 -6.24 -16.32 1.13
CA ALA A 79 -5.17 -16.53 0.15
C ALA A 79 -4.07 -15.47 0.23
N VAL A 80 -4.43 -14.19 0.40
CA VAL A 80 -3.43 -13.12 0.50
C VAL A 80 -2.72 -13.16 1.85
N ALA A 81 -3.40 -13.51 2.95
CA ALA A 81 -2.73 -13.67 4.24
C ALA A 81 -1.67 -14.79 4.20
N ASP A 82 -2.00 -15.94 3.61
CA ASP A 82 -1.05 -17.04 3.38
C ASP A 82 0.12 -16.58 2.49
N TYR A 83 -0.19 -15.92 1.38
CA TYR A 83 0.82 -15.43 0.44
C TYR A 83 1.79 -14.43 1.06
N LEU A 84 1.29 -13.46 1.81
CA LEU A 84 2.16 -12.49 2.50
C LEU A 84 2.98 -13.13 3.61
N SER A 85 2.42 -14.12 4.32
CA SER A 85 3.16 -14.91 5.31
C SER A 85 4.31 -15.67 4.67
N ALA A 86 4.06 -16.34 3.54
CA ALA A 86 5.09 -17.06 2.79
C ALA A 86 6.19 -16.13 2.26
N GLN A 87 5.86 -14.90 1.85
CA GLN A 87 6.87 -13.91 1.45
C GLN A 87 7.77 -13.49 2.63
N LEU A 88 7.22 -13.33 3.82
CA LEU A 88 7.99 -13.04 5.04
C LEU A 88 8.90 -14.23 5.40
N GLU A 89 8.39 -15.46 5.33
CA GLU A 89 9.16 -16.68 5.54
C GLU A 89 10.31 -16.83 4.52
N ALA A 90 10.08 -16.42 3.27
CA ALA A 90 11.09 -16.40 2.21
C ALA A 90 12.15 -15.29 2.37
N GLY A 91 11.97 -14.35 3.32
CA GLY A 91 12.97 -13.36 3.69
C GLY A 91 12.61 -11.90 3.43
N ALA A 92 11.36 -11.59 3.11
CA ALA A 92 10.90 -10.19 3.13
C ALA A 92 10.96 -9.62 4.56
N ASP A 93 11.46 -8.39 4.70
CA ASP A 93 11.61 -7.71 6.00
C ASP A 93 10.35 -6.94 6.42
N ALA A 94 9.50 -6.61 5.44
CA ALA A 94 8.19 -6.00 5.61
C ALA A 94 7.28 -6.42 4.45
N VAL A 95 5.96 -6.23 4.62
CA VAL A 95 4.99 -6.45 3.52
C VAL A 95 4.08 -5.27 3.32
N GLN A 96 3.71 -5.02 2.07
CA GLN A 96 2.77 -3.95 1.70
C GLN A 96 1.51 -4.49 1.02
N ILE A 97 0.35 -4.01 1.48
CA ILE A 97 -0.97 -4.31 0.93
C ILE A 97 -1.45 -3.10 0.13
N PHE A 98 -1.61 -3.29 -1.18
CA PHE A 98 -2.08 -2.24 -2.09
C PHE A 98 -3.58 -2.34 -2.30
N ASP A 99 -4.34 -1.35 -1.82
CA ASP A 99 -5.77 -1.22 -2.08
C ASP A 99 -6.03 -0.05 -3.02
N THR A 100 -5.52 -0.21 -4.23
CA THR A 100 -5.51 0.79 -5.30
C THR A 100 -6.89 1.33 -5.63
N TRP A 101 -7.94 0.53 -5.47
CA TRP A 101 -9.31 0.87 -5.81
C TRP A 101 -10.21 1.17 -4.61
N ALA A 102 -9.65 1.30 -3.41
CA ALA A 102 -10.42 1.60 -2.20
C ALA A 102 -11.19 2.93 -2.31
N GLY A 103 -10.57 3.97 -2.86
CA GLY A 103 -11.16 5.29 -3.05
C GLY A 103 -12.36 5.34 -3.99
N MET A 104 -12.65 4.26 -4.73
CA MET A 104 -13.84 4.16 -5.59
C MET A 104 -15.11 3.78 -4.83
N LEU A 105 -14.98 3.35 -3.57
CA LEU A 105 -16.09 2.98 -2.70
C LEU A 105 -16.68 4.20 -1.97
N SER A 106 -17.98 4.13 -1.66
CA SER A 106 -18.57 5.08 -0.72
C SER A 106 -17.97 4.88 0.68
N PRO A 107 -18.08 5.87 1.60
CA PRO A 107 -17.56 5.70 2.95
C PRO A 107 -18.17 4.54 3.73
N ARG A 108 -19.38 4.10 3.39
CA ARG A 108 -20.01 2.91 3.99
C ARG A 108 -19.45 1.64 3.36
N ASP A 109 -19.42 1.59 2.03
CA ASP A 109 -18.98 0.40 1.31
C ASP A 109 -17.49 0.12 1.54
N TYR A 110 -16.66 1.14 1.75
CA TYR A 110 -15.26 0.97 2.14
C TYR A 110 -15.12 0.15 3.43
N LEU A 111 -15.94 0.44 4.44
CA LEU A 111 -15.91 -0.31 5.71
C LEU A 111 -16.33 -1.78 5.49
N VAL A 112 -17.35 -2.00 4.66
CA VAL A 112 -17.99 -3.31 4.45
C VAL A 112 -17.25 -4.19 3.44
N PHE A 113 -16.65 -3.66 2.39
CA PHE A 113 -16.08 -4.48 1.32
C PHE A 113 -14.56 -4.39 1.21
N ALA A 114 -13.93 -3.43 1.91
CA ALA A 114 -12.46 -3.28 1.90
C ALA A 114 -11.86 -3.37 3.32
N LEU A 115 -12.13 -2.40 4.20
CA LEU A 115 -11.43 -2.25 5.47
C LEU A 115 -11.56 -3.47 6.39
N GLN A 116 -12.76 -4.05 6.51
CA GLN A 116 -12.94 -5.24 7.36
C GLN A 116 -12.09 -6.43 6.89
N TYR A 117 -11.92 -6.59 5.59
CA TYR A 117 -11.17 -7.69 5.00
C TYR A 117 -9.66 -7.47 5.12
N VAL A 118 -9.22 -6.22 4.95
CA VAL A 118 -7.82 -5.87 5.23
C VAL A 118 -7.50 -6.08 6.71
N SER A 119 -8.39 -5.69 7.62
CA SER A 119 -8.17 -5.89 9.07
C SER A 119 -8.07 -7.38 9.42
N GLN A 120 -8.96 -8.22 8.86
CA GLN A 120 -8.90 -9.68 9.02
C GLN A 120 -7.63 -10.28 8.40
N LEU A 121 -7.26 -9.81 7.20
CA LEU A 121 -6.06 -10.23 6.50
C LEU A 121 -4.82 -9.97 7.35
N ILE A 122 -4.67 -8.75 7.87
CA ILE A 122 -3.51 -8.37 8.69
C ILE A 122 -3.42 -9.23 9.94
N ALA A 123 -4.56 -9.47 10.61
CA ALA A 123 -4.64 -10.35 11.78
C ALA A 123 -4.27 -11.82 11.48
N LYS A 124 -4.39 -12.26 10.22
CA LYS A 124 -4.07 -13.62 9.77
C LYS A 124 -2.63 -13.79 9.25
N ILE A 125 -1.91 -12.70 8.95
CA ILE A 125 -0.52 -12.79 8.51
C ILE A 125 0.32 -13.36 9.65
N LYS A 126 1.01 -14.48 9.39
CA LYS A 126 2.00 -15.05 10.29
C LYS A 126 3.29 -14.25 10.16
N ARG A 127 3.60 -13.45 11.19
CA ARG A 127 4.76 -12.57 11.25
C ARG A 127 5.29 -12.46 12.67
N GLY A 128 6.56 -12.13 12.80
CA GLY A 128 7.14 -11.60 14.04
C GLY A 128 6.96 -10.08 14.07
N ASN A 129 8.07 -9.35 14.22
CA ASN A 129 8.07 -7.88 14.27
C ASN A 129 8.12 -7.22 12.89
N GLN A 130 8.01 -7.99 11.79
CA GLN A 130 8.06 -7.44 10.43
C GLN A 130 6.87 -6.50 10.20
N PRO A 131 7.09 -5.23 9.78
CA PRO A 131 6.01 -4.27 9.55
C PRO A 131 5.06 -4.66 8.42
N VAL A 132 3.78 -4.31 8.59
CA VAL A 132 2.76 -4.37 7.55
C VAL A 132 2.34 -2.95 7.19
N ILE A 133 2.47 -2.63 5.90
CA ILE A 133 2.09 -1.35 5.32
C ILE A 133 0.76 -1.53 4.60
N TYR A 134 -0.24 -0.70 4.90
CA TYR A 134 -1.50 -0.68 4.16
C TYR A 134 -1.63 0.63 3.37
N PHE A 135 -1.82 0.53 2.05
CA PHE A 135 -1.97 1.68 1.16
C PHE A 135 -3.38 1.72 0.52
N PRO A 136 -4.35 2.41 1.15
CA PRO A 136 -5.68 2.65 0.59
C PRO A 136 -5.74 3.97 -0.17
N LYS A 137 -5.52 3.90 -1.49
CA LYS A 137 -5.54 5.09 -2.36
C LYS A 137 -6.91 5.78 -2.34
N GLY A 138 -6.92 7.09 -2.16
CA GLY A 138 -8.10 7.95 -2.20
C GLY A 138 -8.96 7.91 -0.93
N VAL A 139 -8.48 7.32 0.17
CA VAL A 139 -9.28 7.10 1.39
C VAL A 139 -8.92 8.09 2.52
N HIS A 140 -8.48 9.29 2.15
CA HIS A 140 -8.13 10.34 3.12
C HIS A 140 -9.30 10.74 4.05
N TYR A 141 -10.54 10.49 3.63
CA TYR A 141 -11.76 10.80 4.39
C TYR A 141 -12.03 9.84 5.57
N ARG A 142 -11.34 8.69 5.67
CA ARG A 142 -11.52 7.68 6.74
C ARG A 142 -10.24 7.31 7.50
N MET A 143 -9.15 8.06 7.33
CA MET A 143 -7.83 7.70 7.86
C MET A 143 -7.80 7.33 9.34
N ARG A 144 -8.54 8.03 10.21
CA ARG A 144 -8.57 7.70 11.66
C ARG A 144 -9.05 6.27 11.91
N THR A 145 -10.10 5.84 11.22
CA THR A 145 -10.63 4.48 11.31
C THR A 145 -9.72 3.50 10.58
N THR A 146 -9.14 3.90 9.45
CA THR A 146 -8.22 3.07 8.70
C THR A 146 -6.94 2.75 9.50
N ALA A 147 -6.45 3.69 10.32
CA ALA A 147 -5.30 3.46 11.21
C ALA A 147 -5.57 2.40 12.28
N ASP A 148 -6.84 2.05 12.55
CA ASP A 148 -7.22 1.00 13.51
C ASP A 148 -7.26 -0.41 12.89
N CYS A 149 -6.85 -0.58 11.62
CA CYS A 149 -6.91 -1.87 10.91
C CYS A 149 -5.84 -2.88 11.32
N GLY A 150 -4.90 -2.49 12.18
CA GLY A 150 -3.78 -3.33 12.63
C GLY A 150 -2.50 -3.26 11.78
N ALA A 151 -2.48 -2.42 10.74
CA ALA A 151 -1.23 -2.09 10.02
C ALA A 151 -0.30 -1.24 10.89
N ASP A 152 1.01 -1.35 10.68
CA ASP A 152 2.01 -0.54 11.38
C ASP A 152 2.26 0.79 10.66
N VAL A 153 1.95 0.83 9.36
CA VAL A 153 2.15 1.99 8.49
C VAL A 153 0.93 2.17 7.59
N ILE A 154 0.42 3.39 7.51
CA ILE A 154 -0.61 3.77 6.54
C ILE A 154 0.02 4.61 5.43
N GLY A 155 -0.08 4.11 4.21
CA GLY A 155 0.29 4.88 3.03
C GLY A 155 -0.80 5.87 2.64
N VAL A 156 -0.42 7.07 2.26
CA VAL A 156 -1.33 8.14 1.83
C VAL A 156 -0.87 8.74 0.50
N ASP A 157 -1.82 9.20 -0.31
CA ASP A 157 -1.54 9.84 -1.59
C ASP A 157 -1.57 11.37 -1.51
N TRP A 158 -1.26 12.04 -2.62
CA TRP A 158 -1.11 13.50 -2.72
C TRP A 158 -2.41 14.28 -2.55
N THR A 159 -3.57 13.62 -2.51
CA THR A 159 -4.87 14.31 -2.36
C THR A 159 -5.09 14.87 -0.96
N ILE A 160 -4.18 14.57 -0.03
CA ILE A 160 -4.18 15.12 1.32
C ILE A 160 -2.83 15.76 1.67
N ASP A 161 -2.86 16.84 2.44
CA ASP A 161 -1.66 17.43 3.04
C ASP A 161 -1.12 16.54 4.17
N MET A 162 0.20 16.41 4.26
CA MET A 162 0.86 15.48 5.19
C MET A 162 0.61 15.85 6.66
N ALA A 163 0.55 17.13 7.02
CA ALA A 163 0.19 17.57 8.38
C ALA A 163 -1.23 17.13 8.75
N LYS A 164 -2.18 17.20 7.82
CA LYS A 164 -3.56 16.70 8.03
C LYS A 164 -3.63 15.19 8.15
N ALA A 165 -2.79 14.46 7.41
CA ALA A 165 -2.66 13.02 7.56
C ALA A 165 -2.14 12.66 8.96
N ARG A 166 -1.06 13.33 9.38
CA ARG A 166 -0.46 13.18 10.71
C ARG A 166 -1.45 13.50 11.84
N ASP A 167 -2.18 14.61 11.75
CA ASP A 167 -3.19 15.02 12.74
C ASP A 167 -4.31 13.97 12.88
N LYS A 168 -4.83 13.47 11.76
CA LYS A 168 -5.95 12.51 11.76
C LYS A 168 -5.55 11.12 12.25
N ILE A 169 -4.32 10.69 11.95
CA ILE A 169 -3.78 9.39 12.35
C ILE A 169 -3.29 9.44 13.80
N GLY A 170 -2.70 10.56 14.22
CA GLY A 170 -2.04 10.71 15.51
C GLY A 170 -0.80 9.82 15.63
N ASP A 171 -0.48 9.41 16.85
CA ASP A 171 0.69 8.56 17.15
C ASP A 171 0.41 7.06 17.00
N LYS A 172 -0.68 6.68 16.31
CA LYS A 172 -1.13 5.27 16.21
C LYS A 172 -0.20 4.42 15.35
N VAL A 173 0.23 4.95 14.21
CA VAL A 173 0.94 4.22 13.14
C VAL A 173 1.85 5.19 12.39
N ALA A 174 2.86 4.66 11.71
CA ALA A 174 3.68 5.49 10.82
C ALA A 174 2.90 5.86 9.54
N ILE A 175 3.37 6.87 8.81
CA ILE A 175 2.77 7.34 7.56
C ILE A 175 3.78 7.19 6.43
N GLN A 176 3.35 6.59 5.31
CA GLN A 176 4.14 6.49 4.08
C GLN A 176 3.56 7.42 2.99
N GLY A 177 4.41 8.20 2.31
CA GLY A 177 3.98 9.05 1.20
C GLY A 177 4.56 10.47 1.24
N ASN A 178 3.97 11.44 0.54
CA ASN A 178 2.81 11.29 -0.33
C ASN A 178 2.89 12.12 -1.62
N LEU A 179 4.10 12.35 -2.11
CA LEU A 179 4.35 13.22 -3.26
C LEU A 179 3.61 12.73 -4.51
N ASP A 180 2.98 13.64 -5.26
CA ASP A 180 2.40 13.31 -6.57
C ASP A 180 3.50 12.83 -7.52
N PRO A 181 3.41 11.63 -8.12
CA PRO A 181 4.44 11.11 -9.02
C PRO A 181 4.68 12.01 -10.25
N THR A 182 3.69 12.79 -10.68
CA THR A 182 3.81 13.67 -11.85
C THR A 182 4.70 14.88 -11.59
N VAL A 183 5.04 15.17 -10.33
CA VAL A 183 6.08 16.15 -9.97
C VAL A 183 7.43 15.79 -10.61
N LEU A 184 7.68 14.52 -10.88
CA LEU A 184 8.92 14.04 -11.50
C LEU A 184 9.07 14.42 -12.98
N TYR A 185 8.04 14.99 -13.62
CA TYR A 185 8.17 15.61 -14.94
C TYR A 185 8.72 17.04 -14.88
N ALA A 186 8.76 17.65 -13.69
CA ALA A 186 9.21 19.03 -13.55
C ALA A 186 10.74 19.15 -13.51
N GLU A 187 11.23 20.38 -13.61
CA GLU A 187 12.65 20.69 -13.45
C GLU A 187 13.18 20.33 -12.04
N PRO A 188 14.47 19.98 -11.90
CA PRO A 188 15.07 19.54 -10.64
C PRO A 188 14.78 20.44 -9.43
N ASN A 189 14.74 21.76 -9.62
CA ASN A 189 14.46 22.71 -8.54
C ASN A 189 13.00 22.65 -8.07
N PHE A 190 12.06 22.36 -8.98
CA PHE A 190 10.66 22.17 -8.64
C PHE A 190 10.49 20.89 -7.81
N ILE A 191 11.10 19.79 -8.26
CA ILE A 191 11.08 18.49 -7.55
C ILE A 191 11.57 18.66 -6.11
N LYS A 192 12.74 19.28 -5.92
CA LYS A 192 13.30 19.55 -4.59
C LYS A 192 12.35 20.38 -3.72
N ARG A 193 11.71 21.40 -4.30
CA ARG A 193 10.78 22.26 -3.58
C ARG A 193 9.53 21.51 -3.12
N GLU A 194 8.93 20.68 -3.97
CA GLU A 194 7.75 19.89 -3.58
C GLU A 194 8.11 18.80 -2.56
N ALA A 195 9.27 18.15 -2.71
CA ALA A 195 9.78 17.23 -1.70
C ALA A 195 10.00 17.93 -0.35
N LYS A 196 10.55 19.16 -0.37
CA LYS A 196 10.69 19.99 0.84
C LYS A 196 9.35 20.24 1.51
N LYS A 197 8.32 20.61 0.74
CA LYS A 197 6.98 20.88 1.29
C LYS A 197 6.39 19.68 2.00
N VAL A 198 6.53 18.48 1.43
CA VAL A 198 6.05 17.24 2.08
C VAL A 198 6.80 17.01 3.39
N LEU A 199 8.12 17.17 3.42
CA LEU A 199 8.92 17.05 4.64
C LEU A 199 8.57 18.13 5.69
N ASP A 200 8.43 19.39 5.27
CA ASP A 200 8.04 20.49 6.16
C ASP A 200 6.63 20.24 6.74
N SER A 201 5.71 19.71 5.92
CA SER A 201 4.31 19.42 6.28
C SER A 201 4.22 18.25 7.26
N PHE A 202 5.03 17.19 7.09
CA PHE A 202 5.12 16.16 8.14
C PHE A 202 5.71 16.74 9.44
N GLY A 203 6.79 17.51 9.34
CA GLY A 203 7.46 18.16 10.47
C GLY A 203 8.48 17.29 11.19
N LYS A 204 8.78 17.61 12.45
CA LYS A 204 9.81 16.94 13.26
C LYS A 204 9.35 15.59 13.82
N GLY A 205 10.31 14.70 14.08
CA GLY A 205 10.11 13.41 14.73
C GLY A 205 10.19 12.21 13.77
N SER A 206 10.02 11.02 14.32
CA SER A 206 9.96 9.75 13.57
C SER A 206 8.54 9.47 13.04
N GLY A 207 8.40 8.41 12.26
CA GLY A 207 7.09 7.94 11.78
C GLY A 207 6.72 8.39 10.36
N HIS A 208 7.63 8.98 9.61
CA HIS A 208 7.46 9.27 8.18
C HIS A 208 8.36 8.40 7.32
N ILE A 209 7.77 7.68 6.37
CA ILE A 209 8.47 7.04 5.26
C ILE A 209 8.15 7.85 4.00
N PHE A 210 9.07 8.70 3.56
CA PHE A 210 8.86 9.46 2.34
C PHE A 210 8.65 8.51 1.16
N ASN A 211 7.57 8.70 0.42
CA ASN A 211 7.30 7.98 -0.81
C ASN A 211 6.44 8.83 -1.74
N LEU A 212 6.27 8.37 -2.98
CA LEU A 212 5.23 8.87 -3.85
C LEU A 212 3.86 8.38 -3.38
N GLY A 213 2.79 9.09 -3.75
CA GLY A 213 1.42 8.67 -3.51
C GLY A 213 0.88 7.67 -4.54
N HIS A 214 1.71 7.24 -5.51
CA HIS A 214 1.44 6.18 -6.48
C HIS A 214 2.73 5.76 -7.18
N GLY A 215 2.68 4.71 -8.01
CA GLY A 215 3.81 4.27 -8.81
C GLY A 215 4.31 5.34 -9.80
N ILE A 216 5.62 5.31 -10.05
CA ILE A 216 6.30 6.12 -11.08
C ILE A 216 5.74 5.75 -12.46
N LEU A 217 5.60 6.75 -13.34
CA LEU A 217 5.16 6.55 -14.71
C LEU A 217 6.34 6.14 -15.62
N PRO A 218 6.14 5.27 -16.62
CA PRO A 218 7.24 4.67 -17.38
C PRO A 218 8.14 5.66 -18.13
N ASP A 219 7.62 6.84 -18.46
CA ASP A 219 8.26 7.90 -19.23
C ASP A 219 8.95 8.97 -18.36
N VAL A 220 8.95 8.79 -17.04
CA VAL A 220 9.68 9.68 -16.12
C VAL A 220 11.19 9.52 -16.31
N ASN A 221 11.91 10.64 -16.40
CA ASN A 221 13.37 10.66 -16.47
C ASN A 221 13.99 10.11 -15.17
N PRO A 222 14.83 9.06 -15.23
CA PRO A 222 15.51 8.49 -14.05
C PRO A 222 16.38 9.51 -13.27
N GLU A 223 16.93 10.52 -13.95
CA GLU A 223 17.71 11.57 -13.27
C GLU A 223 16.85 12.41 -12.33
N ASN A 224 15.58 12.63 -12.68
CA ASN A 224 14.63 13.33 -11.80
C ASN A 224 14.30 12.51 -10.56
N VAL A 225 14.24 11.18 -10.68
CA VAL A 225 14.09 10.27 -9.53
C VAL A 225 15.33 10.36 -8.64
N LYS A 226 16.53 10.36 -9.22
CA LYS A 226 17.79 10.52 -8.48
C LYS A 226 17.83 11.84 -7.72
N VAL A 227 17.45 12.95 -8.35
CA VAL A 227 17.34 14.28 -7.72
C VAL A 227 16.42 14.23 -6.50
N LEU A 228 15.26 13.58 -6.61
CA LEU A 228 14.32 13.44 -5.51
C LEU A 228 14.94 12.66 -4.34
N VAL A 229 15.50 11.47 -4.61
CA VAL A 229 16.09 10.60 -3.58
C VAL A 229 17.25 11.28 -2.87
N ASP A 230 18.17 11.89 -3.62
CA ASP A 230 19.33 12.58 -3.05
C ASP A 230 18.91 13.79 -2.20
N TYR A 231 17.85 14.50 -2.62
CA TYR A 231 17.30 15.61 -1.85
C TYR A 231 16.65 15.15 -0.55
N ILE A 232 15.84 14.09 -0.56
CA ILE A 232 15.17 13.58 0.64
C ILE A 232 16.20 13.16 1.68
N LYS A 233 17.21 12.37 1.28
CA LYS A 233 18.24 11.84 2.19
C LYS A 233 18.98 12.95 2.94
N LYS A 234 19.32 14.05 2.25
CA LYS A 234 20.03 15.19 2.86
C LYS A 234 19.08 16.15 3.57
N GLY A 235 17.92 16.42 2.96
CA GLY A 235 16.97 17.42 3.40
C GLY A 235 16.15 17.01 4.62
N SER A 236 16.05 15.72 4.91
CA SER A 236 15.30 15.22 6.07
C SER A 236 16.07 15.31 7.39
N GLU A 237 17.40 15.38 7.37
CA GLU A 237 18.25 15.32 8.58
C GLU A 237 17.84 16.35 9.65
N LYS A 238 17.52 17.58 9.23
CA LYS A 238 17.10 18.68 10.13
C LYS A 238 15.80 18.43 10.92
N TYR A 239 14.99 17.44 10.56
CA TYR A 239 13.76 17.09 11.28
C TYR A 239 13.95 16.03 12.36
N HIS A 240 15.15 15.44 12.42
CA HIS A 240 15.53 14.36 13.34
C HIS A 240 16.65 14.77 14.31
N GLN A 241 17.00 16.06 14.33
CA GLN A 241 17.90 16.68 15.30
C GLN A 241 17.16 17.10 16.57
#